data_AF-A0A7D6DJG7-F1
#
_entry.id   AF-A0A7D6DJG7-F1
#
_cell.length_a   1.000
_cell.length_b   1.000
_cell.length_c   1.000
_cell.angle_alpha   90.00
_cell.angle_beta   90.00
_cell.angle_gamma   90.00
#
_symmetry.space_group_name_H-M   'P 1'
#
loop_
_entity.id
_entity.type
_entity.pdbx_description
1 polymer ?
#
loop_
_entity_poly.entity_id
_entity_poly.type
_entity_poly.pdbx_seq_one_letter_code
_entity_poly.pdbx_strand_id
1 'polypeptide(L)'
;MASAPFLTKRYLPTGTNAIKVIDNYSLGSKTKITIIEVDQQALVLGVTEDNISLLHKMPAKTELSEQAEAKSAPPSFGQLIKTCLVKSRNSDA
;
A
#
# COMPACT_ATOMS: atom_id res chain seq x y z
N MET A 1 -27.55 29.40 -10.85
CA MET A 1 -27.85 28.11 -11.51
C MET A 1 -27.39 26.99 -10.58
N ALA A 2 -28.29 26.08 -10.26
CA ALA A 2 -28.35 25.33 -9.01
C ALA A 2 -27.59 24.00 -9.00
N SER A 3 -27.04 23.72 -7.80
CA SER A 3 -26.90 22.44 -7.09
C SER A 3 -26.20 21.25 -7.79
N ALA A 4 -25.03 20.90 -7.27
CA ALA A 4 -24.39 19.60 -7.48
C ALA A 4 -24.89 18.59 -6.42
N PRO A 5 -25.51 17.47 -6.80
CA PRO A 5 -25.83 16.41 -5.85
C PRO A 5 -24.58 15.59 -5.55
N PHE A 6 -24.14 15.57 -4.29
CA PHE A 6 -23.15 14.61 -3.81
C PHE A 6 -23.78 13.21 -3.82
N LEU A 7 -23.30 12.34 -4.71
CA LEU A 7 -23.79 10.97 -4.86
C LEU A 7 -23.56 10.15 -3.58
N THR A 8 -24.65 9.58 -3.08
CA THR A 8 -24.69 8.62 -1.99
C THR A 8 -23.85 7.38 -2.30
N LYS A 9 -22.89 7.06 -1.42
CA LYS A 9 -22.09 5.83 -1.42
C LYS A 9 -23.03 4.62 -1.37
N ARG A 10 -23.33 4.01 -2.51
CA ARG A 10 -24.09 2.75 -2.58
C ARG A 10 -23.15 1.62 -2.16
N TYR A 11 -23.23 1.23 -0.88
CA TYR A 11 -22.68 -0.03 -0.40
C TYR A 11 -23.57 -1.15 -0.91
N LEU A 12 -23.09 -1.95 -1.88
CA LEU A 12 -23.76 -3.19 -2.26
C LEU A 12 -23.25 -4.32 -1.34
N PRO A 13 -24.12 -4.96 -0.53
CA PRO A 13 -23.73 -6.14 0.22
C PRO A 13 -23.77 -7.33 -0.74
N THR A 14 -22.59 -7.84 -1.12
CA THR A 14 -22.48 -9.06 -1.93
C THR A 14 -21.63 -10.05 -1.14
N GLY A 15 -22.15 -11.27 -0.96
CA GLY A 15 -21.76 -12.23 0.08
C GLY A 15 -20.31 -12.74 0.05
N THR A 16 -19.93 -13.36 1.17
CA THR A 16 -18.69 -14.10 1.58
C THR A 16 -17.31 -13.54 1.20
N ASN A 17 -17.14 -12.87 0.06
CA ASN A 17 -15.96 -12.07 -0.31
C ASN A 17 -16.44 -10.65 -0.63
N ALA A 18 -16.75 -9.88 0.42
CA ALA A 18 -17.34 -8.55 0.27
C ALA A 18 -16.31 -7.59 -0.35
N ILE A 19 -16.44 -7.33 -1.65
CA ILE A 19 -15.68 -6.30 -2.35
C ILE A 19 -16.12 -4.94 -1.81
N LYS A 20 -15.21 -4.23 -1.14
CA LYS A 20 -15.48 -2.89 -0.62
C LYS A 20 -14.81 -1.85 -1.49
N VAL A 21 -15.59 -0.91 -2.01
CA VAL A 21 -15.06 0.22 -2.77
C VAL A 21 -14.60 1.30 -1.79
N ILE A 22 -13.30 1.54 -1.74
CA ILE A 22 -12.69 2.55 -0.88
C ILE A 22 -12.95 3.92 -1.48
N ASP A 23 -12.52 4.10 -2.74
CA ASP A 23 -12.54 5.38 -3.43
C ASP A 23 -12.66 5.23 -4.96
N ASN A 24 -13.10 6.30 -5.63
CA ASN A 24 -13.16 6.42 -7.08
C ASN A 24 -12.69 7.80 -7.52
N TYR A 25 -11.78 7.83 -8.47
CA TYR A 25 -11.24 9.04 -9.06
C TYR A 25 -11.51 9.07 -10.57
N SER A 26 -12.35 10.00 -11.04
CA SER A 26 -12.63 10.14 -12.47
C SER A 26 -11.48 10.89 -13.16
N LEU A 27 -10.90 10.30 -14.20
CA LEU A 27 -9.84 10.90 -15.03
C LEU A 27 -10.37 11.55 -16.31
N GLY A 28 -11.66 11.43 -16.57
CA GLY A 28 -12.33 12.00 -17.73
C GLY A 28 -13.77 11.51 -17.81
N SER A 29 -14.36 11.62 -18.99
CA SER A 29 -15.73 11.17 -19.26
C SER A 29 -15.89 9.65 -19.26
N LYS A 30 -14.83 8.91 -19.55
CA LYS A 30 -14.85 7.46 -19.80
C LYS A 30 -13.80 6.67 -19.02
N THR A 31 -13.00 7.35 -18.21
CA THR A 31 -11.88 6.75 -17.50
C THR A 31 -11.94 7.10 -16.03
N LYS A 32 -11.70 6.12 -15.18
CA LYS A 32 -11.63 6.30 -13.72
C LYS A 32 -10.61 5.34 -13.11
N ILE A 33 -10.05 5.75 -11.98
CA ILE A 33 -9.29 4.90 -11.08
C ILE A 33 -10.22 4.50 -9.93
N THR A 34 -10.34 3.21 -9.65
CA THR A 34 -11.13 2.71 -8.52
C THR A 34 -10.22 1.97 -7.56
N ILE A 35 -10.29 2.32 -6.29
CA ILE A 35 -9.57 1.62 -5.22
C ILE A 35 -10.56 0.69 -4.53
N ILE A 36 -10.31 -0.61 -4.58
CA ILE A 36 -11.14 -1.63 -3.93
C ILE A 36 -10.35 -2.40 -2.87
N GLU A 37 -11.04 -2.86 -1.85
CA GLU A 37 -10.54 -3.76 -0.83
C GLU A 37 -11.17 -5.14 -1.06
N VAL A 38 -10.33 -6.14 -1.26
CA VAL A 38 -10.72 -7.55 -1.43
C VAL A 38 -9.78 -8.38 -0.57
N ASP A 39 -10.33 -9.24 0.28
CA ASP A 39 -9.56 -10.14 1.16
C ASP A 39 -8.45 -9.40 1.95
N GLN A 40 -8.78 -8.24 2.52
CA GLN A 40 -7.88 -7.38 3.32
C GLN A 40 -6.71 -6.76 2.54
N GLN A 41 -6.72 -6.88 1.20
CA GLN A 41 -5.76 -6.25 0.30
C GLN A 41 -6.42 -5.13 -0.48
N ALA A 42 -5.73 -4.00 -0.60
CA ALA A 42 -6.21 -2.88 -1.41
C ALA A 42 -5.65 -2.99 -2.85
N LEU A 43 -6.54 -2.93 -3.83
CA LEU A 43 -6.24 -3.02 -5.26
C LEU A 43 -6.63 -1.72 -5.94
N VAL A 44 -5.72 -1.20 -6.77
CA VAL A 44 -5.94 -0.01 -7.60
C VAL A 44 -6.24 -0.46 -9.01
N LEU A 45 -7.44 -0.16 -9.49
CA LEU A 45 -7.91 -0.53 -10.82
C LEU A 45 -8.03 0.70 -11.72
N GLY A 46 -7.55 0.57 -12.95
CA GLY A 46 -7.82 1.49 -14.05
C GLY A 46 -9.02 0.97 -14.82
N VAL A 47 -10.12 1.71 -14.82
CA VAL A 47 -11.35 1.38 -15.51
C VAL A 47 -11.53 2.35 -16.67
N THR A 48 -11.59 1.81 -17.88
CA THR A 48 -12.00 2.52 -19.10
C THR A 48 -13.38 2.00 -19.55
N GLU A 49 -13.90 2.53 -20.65
CA GLU A 49 -15.17 2.06 -21.22
C GLU A 49 -15.09 0.60 -21.67
N ASP A 50 -13.95 0.18 -22.21
CA ASP A 50 -13.77 -1.15 -22.82
C ASP A 50 -12.96 -2.13 -21.95
N ASN A 51 -12.21 -1.63 -20.95
CA ASN A 51 -11.25 -2.46 -20.22
C ASN A 51 -11.15 -2.12 -18.73
N ILE A 52 -10.85 -3.14 -17.93
CA ILE A 52 -10.46 -3.00 -16.53
C ILE A 52 -9.05 -3.59 -16.39
N SER A 53 -8.14 -2.80 -15.85
CA SER A 53 -6.75 -3.17 -15.62
C SER A 53 -6.39 -3.02 -14.15
N LEU A 54 -5.69 -4.00 -13.58
CA LEU A 54 -5.07 -3.86 -12.27
C LEU A 54 -3.79 -3.04 -12.41
N LEU A 55 -3.77 -1.85 -11.82
CA LEU A 55 -2.62 -0.95 -11.88
C LEU A 55 -1.63 -1.23 -10.77
N HIS A 56 -2.12 -1.47 -9.55
CA HIS A 56 -1.27 -1.67 -8.38
C HIS A 56 -1.96 -2.50 -7.30
N LYS A 57 -1.18 -3.32 -6.59
CA LYS A 57 -1.60 -4.01 -5.37
C LYS A 57 -0.92 -3.33 -4.19
N MET A 58 -1.70 -2.68 -3.34
CA MET A 58 -1.18 -2.12 -2.10
C MET A 58 -1.03 -3.26 -1.10
N PRO A 59 0.17 -3.45 -0.50
CA PRO A 59 0.36 -4.46 0.52
C PRO A 59 -0.60 -4.21 1.69
N ALA A 60 -1.16 -5.30 2.22
CA ALA A 60 -2.00 -5.23 3.40
C ALA A 60 -1.21 -4.60 4.55
N LYS A 61 -1.89 -3.79 5.38
CA LYS A 61 -1.24 -3.06 6.48
C LYS A 61 -0.50 -3.98 7.46
N THR A 62 -0.93 -5.25 7.55
CA THR A 62 -0.29 -6.31 8.34
C THR A 62 1.09 -6.70 7.82
N GLU A 63 1.25 -6.81 6.49
CA GLU A 63 2.51 -7.23 5.83
C GLU A 63 3.61 -6.16 5.90
N LEU A 64 3.23 -4.87 5.98
CA LEU A 64 4.18 -3.77 6.14
C LEU A 64 4.89 -3.79 7.51
N SER A 65 4.26 -4.36 8.56
CA SER A 65 4.95 -4.50 9.86
C SER A 65 6.05 -5.55 9.80
N GLU A 66 5.80 -6.69 9.15
CA GLU A 66 6.79 -7.77 9.07
C GLU A 66 7.97 -7.43 8.13
N GLN A 67 7.72 -6.69 7.04
CA GLN A 67 8.80 -6.23 6.14
C GLN A 67 9.62 -5.05 6.69
N ALA A 68 9.04 -4.23 7.56
CA ALA A 68 9.79 -3.17 8.25
C ALA A 68 10.75 -3.73 9.33
N GLU A 69 10.43 -4.89 9.92
CA GLU A 69 11.31 -5.59 10.87
C GLU A 69 12.44 -6.36 10.18
N ALA A 70 12.26 -6.76 8.92
CA ALA A 70 13.28 -7.46 8.13
C ALA A 70 14.42 -6.54 7.63
N LYS A 71 14.25 -5.21 7.67
CA LYS A 71 15.32 -4.26 7.35
C LYS A 71 15.99 -3.78 8.63
N SER A 72 16.79 -4.69 9.20
CA SER A 72 17.80 -4.49 10.26
C SER A 72 17.77 -3.11 10.90
N ALA A 73 17.32 -3.05 12.16
CA ALA A 73 17.50 -1.88 13.02
C ALA A 73 18.95 -1.34 12.85
N PRO A 74 19.14 -0.02 12.76
CA PRO A 74 20.47 0.57 12.60
C PRO A 74 21.38 0.04 13.71
N PRO A 75 22.67 -0.25 13.41
CA PRO A 75 23.58 -0.81 14.39
C PRO A 75 23.59 0.09 15.62
N SER A 76 23.33 -0.52 16.77
CA SER A 76 23.41 0.19 18.04
C SER A 76 24.81 0.78 18.20
N PHE A 77 24.93 1.91 18.89
CA PHE A 77 26.22 2.57 19.12
C PHE A 77 27.28 1.61 19.70
N GLY A 78 26.87 0.67 20.55
CA GLY A 78 27.77 -0.36 21.09
C GLY A 78 28.32 -1.33 20.03
N GLN A 79 27.56 -1.66 18.98
CA GLN A 79 28.06 -2.47 17.85
C GLN A 79 29.09 -1.71 17.02
N LEU A 80 28.94 -0.40 16.88
CA LEU A 80 29.93 0.45 16.21
C LEU A 80 31.25 0.48 17.00
N ILE A 81 31.19 0.67 18.32
CA ILE A 81 32.39 0.65 19.18
C ILE A 81 33.10 -0.70 19.09
N LYS A 82 32.37 -1.81 19.18
CA LYS A 82 32.96 -3.16 19.06
C LYS A 82 33.68 -3.34 17.72
N THR A 83 33.09 -2.85 16.63
CA THR A 83 33.69 -2.94 15.30
C THR A 83 34.99 -2.13 15.21
N CYS A 84 35.02 -0.92 15.76
CA CYS A 84 36.23 -0.09 15.79
C CYS A 84 37.35 -0.72 16.63
N LEU A 85 37.02 -1.30 17.79
CA LEU A 85 38.00 -1.96 18.64
C LEU A 85 38.60 -3.21 17.98
N VAL A 86 37.79 -4.04 17.33
CA VAL A 86 38.28 -5.22 16.61
C VAL A 86 39.13 -4.83 15.40
N LYS A 87 38.74 -3.77 14.67
CA LYS A 87 39.51 -3.24 13.53
C LYS A 87 40.89 -2.73 13.95
N SER A 88 40.98 -2.02 15.08
CA SER A 88 42.26 -1.51 15.62
C SER A 88 43.19 -2.64 16.07
N ARG A 89 42.67 -3.72 16.66
CA ARG A 89 43.50 -4.85 17.12
C ARG A 89 44.13 -5.66 15.98
N ASN A 90 43.48 -5.68 14.81
CA ASN A 90 43.95 -6.44 13.64
C ASN A 90 44.82 -5.60 12.69
N SER A 91 45.18 -4.36 13.05
CA SER A 91 46.02 -3.46 12.25
C SER A 91 47.51 -3.49 12.64
N ASP A 92 47.86 -4.21 13.71
CA ASP A 92 49.24 -4.33 14.24
C ASP A 92 49.87 -5.72 13.99
N ALA A 93 49.38 -6.47 12.98
CA ALA A 93 49.97 -7.72 12.49
C ALA A 93 50.23 -7.62 10.99
#